data_AF-A0AAW2XTS3-F1
#
_entry.id   AF-A0AAW2XTS3-F1
#
_cell.length_a   1.000
_cell.length_b   1.000
_cell.length_c   1.000
_cell.angle_alpha   90.00
_cell.angle_beta   90.00
_cell.angle_gamma   90.00
#
_symmetry.space_group_name_H-M   'P 1'
#
loop_
_entity.id
_entity.type
_entity.pdbx_description
1 polymer ?
#
loop_
_entity_poly.entity_id
_entity_poly.type
_entity_poly.pdbx_seq_one_letter_code
_entity_poly.pdbx_strand_id
1 'polypeptide(L)'
;MADAGRKPQKPMDRRNYFSSSSYSNSTKYRNSSYPKPSVSSRDSSWISPTKKSTTRNWDSDDGRRNDNDDGHQDYPSLVGTCPFMCPAEERARRERLRDLAVFERLHGNPAKTSPNLAVKKFCRTISTKDVQASDVRPVPVLEDTLNYLLDLLHSSDQPFAVVHDFIFDRTRSIRQDLSMQNAVSDQVIHMYERMQIMSDIKPRGMIHLLHKLKSQNEPGNGSYDS
;
A
#
# COMPACT_ATOMS: atom_id res chain seq x y z
N MET A 1 -61.11 25.61 -6.64
CA MET A 1 -61.55 24.19 -6.69
C MET A 1 -60.48 23.46 -7.51
N ALA A 2 -59.45 22.90 -6.88
CA ALA A 2 -59.32 21.50 -6.39
C ALA A 2 -59.39 20.50 -7.58
N ASP A 3 -58.50 19.52 -7.81
CA ASP A 3 -57.82 18.56 -6.92
C ASP A 3 -56.71 17.84 -7.75
N ALA A 4 -55.43 17.88 -7.36
CA ALA A 4 -54.61 16.84 -6.69
C ALA A 4 -54.33 15.50 -7.43
N GLY A 5 -53.05 15.12 -7.48
CA GLY A 5 -52.63 13.74 -7.19
C GLY A 5 -52.05 12.88 -8.31
N ARG A 6 -50.72 12.90 -8.51
CA ARG A 6 -49.98 11.68 -8.93
C ARG A 6 -48.69 11.53 -8.12
N LYS A 7 -48.63 10.42 -7.37
CA LYS A 7 -47.57 10.07 -6.41
C LYS A 7 -46.27 9.62 -7.12
N PRO A 8 -45.10 9.81 -6.48
CA PRO A 8 -43.80 9.40 -7.01
C PRO A 8 -43.54 7.90 -6.86
N GLN A 9 -42.81 7.32 -7.82
CA GLN A 9 -42.33 5.94 -7.82
C GLN A 9 -41.19 5.75 -6.80
N LYS A 10 -41.27 4.67 -6.01
CA LYS A 10 -40.26 4.25 -5.03
C LYS A 10 -39.05 3.62 -5.73
N PRO A 11 -37.79 3.99 -5.39
CA PRO A 11 -36.63 3.17 -5.70
C PRO A 11 -36.46 2.05 -4.65
N MET A 12 -35.99 0.90 -5.12
CA MET A 12 -35.76 -0.32 -4.34
C MET A 12 -34.56 -0.18 -3.39
N ASP A 13 -34.71 -0.72 -2.17
CA ASP A 13 -33.67 -0.79 -1.16
C ASP A 13 -32.45 -1.59 -1.64
N ARG A 14 -31.29 -0.93 -1.77
CA ARG A 14 -29.98 -1.61 -1.74
C ARG A 14 -29.28 -1.28 -0.43
N ARG A 15 -29.18 -2.31 0.40
CA ARG A 15 -28.59 -2.31 1.74
C ARG A 15 -27.19 -1.68 1.76
N ASN A 16 -27.02 -0.80 2.74
CA ASN A 16 -25.76 -0.29 3.25
C ASN A 16 -24.75 -1.41 3.52
N TYR A 17 -23.54 -1.26 2.98
CA TYR A 17 -22.31 -1.80 3.55
C TYR A 17 -21.26 -0.67 3.59
N PHE A 18 -21.45 0.26 4.52
CA PHE A 18 -20.37 1.07 5.07
C PHE A 18 -19.90 0.36 6.34
N SER A 19 -18.63 -0.04 6.38
CA SER A 19 -17.98 -0.44 7.63
C SER A 19 -16.87 0.55 7.93
N SER A 20 -17.17 1.46 8.86
CA SER A 20 -16.23 2.26 9.61
C SER A 20 -15.35 1.34 10.45
N SER A 21 -14.04 1.30 10.21
CA SER A 21 -13.10 0.57 11.06
C SER A 21 -12.55 1.49 12.14
N SER A 22 -13.10 1.36 13.35
CA SER A 22 -12.56 1.87 14.60
C SER A 22 -11.34 1.03 14.99
N TYR A 23 -10.19 1.67 15.22
CA TYR A 23 -8.98 1.02 15.74
C TYR A 23 -9.07 0.94 17.26
N SER A 24 -9.24 -0.28 17.79
CA SER A 24 -9.11 -0.58 19.21
C SER A 24 -7.94 -1.54 19.41
N ASN A 25 -6.90 -1.08 20.09
CA ASN A 25 -5.76 -1.89 20.53
C ASN A 25 -6.21 -2.87 21.62
N SER A 26 -5.88 -4.16 21.47
CA SER A 26 -5.62 -5.02 22.63
C SER A 26 -4.77 -6.24 22.24
N THR A 27 -3.54 -6.25 22.76
CA THR A 27 -2.71 -7.44 22.98
C THR A 27 -3.47 -8.50 23.80
N LYS A 28 -3.30 -9.79 23.46
CA LYS A 28 -3.20 -10.93 24.41
C LYS A 28 -2.85 -12.24 23.70
N TYR A 29 -1.74 -12.82 24.14
CA TYR A 29 -1.29 -14.19 23.87
C TYR A 29 -2.33 -15.24 24.33
N ARG A 30 -2.46 -16.35 23.60
CA ARG A 30 -2.98 -17.59 24.19
C ARG A 30 -2.51 -18.85 23.46
N ASN A 31 -1.75 -19.66 24.21
CA ASN A 31 -1.42 -21.05 23.96
C ASN A 31 -2.65 -21.92 24.28
N SER A 32 -2.94 -23.00 23.53
CA SER A 32 -3.97 -23.97 23.92
C SER A 32 -3.61 -25.39 23.51
N SER A 33 -3.26 -26.18 24.52
CA SER A 33 -3.14 -27.64 24.54
C SER A 33 -4.53 -28.30 24.43
N TYR A 34 -4.65 -29.40 23.68
CA TYR A 34 -5.86 -30.24 23.66
C TYR A 34 -5.61 -31.60 24.36
N PRO A 35 -6.61 -32.20 25.05
CA PRO A 35 -6.42 -33.35 25.95
C PRO A 35 -6.67 -34.71 25.27
N LYS A 36 -6.04 -35.77 25.83
CA LYS A 36 -6.20 -37.19 25.48
C LYS A 36 -7.37 -37.84 26.24
N PRO A 37 -8.07 -38.84 25.67
CA PRO A 37 -8.94 -39.74 26.43
C PRO A 37 -8.30 -41.11 26.71
N SER A 38 -8.60 -41.66 27.88
CA SER A 38 -8.20 -42.96 28.42
C SER A 38 -9.24 -44.05 28.15
N VAL A 39 -8.83 -45.28 27.85
CA VAL A 39 -9.72 -46.47 27.86
C VAL A 39 -9.03 -47.68 28.52
N SER A 40 -9.81 -48.44 29.29
CA SER A 40 -9.54 -49.77 29.84
C SER A 40 -10.90 -50.50 29.89
N SER A 41 -11.11 -51.81 29.70
CA SER A 41 -10.32 -52.97 29.30
C SER A 41 -11.32 -54.14 29.08
N ARG A 42 -10.84 -55.24 28.43
CA ARG A 42 -11.38 -56.63 28.36
C ARG A 42 -12.48 -56.92 27.31
N ASP A 43 -12.53 -58.05 26.59
CA ASP A 43 -11.62 -59.18 26.23
C ASP A 43 -12.38 -60.07 25.19
N SER A 44 -11.65 -60.93 24.45
CA SER A 44 -12.05 -62.13 23.66
C SER A 44 -12.09 -61.94 22.12
N SER A 45 -11.00 -62.20 21.38
CA SER A 45 -10.56 -63.49 20.77
C SER A 45 -11.35 -63.80 19.46
N TRP A 46 -10.82 -64.12 18.26
CA TRP A 46 -9.58 -64.72 17.73
C TRP A 46 -9.36 -64.31 16.24
N ILE A 47 -8.20 -64.71 15.70
CA ILE A 47 -7.78 -64.89 14.29
C ILE A 47 -6.84 -63.81 13.71
N SER A 48 -5.56 -64.18 13.60
CA SER A 48 -4.55 -63.68 12.64
C SER A 48 -4.31 -64.80 11.61
N PRO A 49 -3.94 -64.57 10.31
CA PRO A 49 -2.60 -64.07 9.99
C PRO A 49 -2.43 -63.30 8.65
N THR A 50 -1.41 -62.43 8.59
CA THR A 50 -0.27 -62.44 7.64
C THR A 50 0.26 -61.03 7.35
N LYS A 51 1.59 -60.95 7.35
CA LYS A 51 2.40 -59.73 7.28
C LYS A 51 2.45 -59.19 5.85
N LYS A 52 2.33 -57.87 5.67
CA LYS A 52 2.94 -57.13 4.56
C LYS A 52 3.30 -55.71 5.00
N SER A 53 4.57 -55.52 5.35
CA SER A 53 5.20 -54.21 5.38
C SER A 53 5.36 -53.72 3.94
N THR A 54 4.81 -52.57 3.59
CA THR A 54 5.18 -51.86 2.36
C THR A 54 5.80 -50.53 2.75
N THR A 55 7.12 -50.55 2.86
CA THR A 55 7.99 -49.36 2.82
C THR A 55 7.77 -48.67 1.48
N ARG A 56 7.34 -47.41 1.48
CA ARG A 56 7.24 -46.60 0.25
C ARG A 56 8.65 -46.11 -0.12
N ASN A 57 9.21 -46.74 -1.14
CA ASN A 57 10.46 -46.37 -1.81
C ASN A 57 10.17 -45.15 -2.72
N TRP A 58 10.94 -44.07 -2.57
CA TRP A 58 10.91 -42.94 -3.51
C TRP A 58 11.97 -43.22 -4.58
N ASP A 59 11.59 -43.96 -5.62
CA ASP A 59 12.44 -44.14 -6.80
C ASP A 59 12.51 -42.82 -7.59
N SER A 60 13.75 -42.38 -7.81
CA SER A 60 14.09 -41.19 -8.60
C SER A 60 14.01 -41.54 -10.08
N ASP A 61 13.05 -40.95 -10.79
CA ASP A 61 12.94 -41.04 -12.25
C ASP A 61 13.56 -39.78 -12.86
N ASP A 62 14.78 -39.92 -13.40
CA ASP A 62 15.51 -38.93 -14.19
C ASP A 62 14.96 -38.93 -15.63
N GLY A 63 13.85 -38.25 -15.82
CA GLY A 63 13.33 -37.90 -17.14
C GLY A 63 13.98 -36.63 -17.66
N ARG A 64 14.98 -36.77 -18.53
CA ARG A 64 15.55 -35.69 -19.36
C ARG A 64 14.43 -34.89 -20.05
N ARG A 65 14.18 -33.66 -19.57
CA ARG A 65 13.29 -32.70 -20.23
C ARG A 65 14.11 -31.88 -21.22
N ASN A 66 13.57 -31.77 -22.44
CA ASN A 66 14.14 -30.99 -23.52
C ASN A 66 13.81 -29.51 -23.23
N ASP A 67 14.76 -28.75 -22.68
CA ASP A 67 14.62 -27.33 -22.33
C ASP A 67 14.68 -26.42 -23.58
N ASN A 68 13.79 -26.62 -24.54
CA ASN A 68 13.68 -25.79 -25.75
C ASN A 68 12.22 -25.41 -26.02
N ASP A 69 11.60 -24.69 -25.10
CA ASP A 69 10.40 -23.88 -25.37
C ASP A 69 10.44 -22.66 -24.45
N ASP A 70 11.44 -21.80 -24.67
CA ASP A 70 11.48 -20.48 -24.05
C ASP A 70 10.49 -19.59 -24.82
N GLY A 71 9.21 -19.79 -24.51
CA GLY A 71 8.10 -18.98 -25.00
C GLY A 71 8.14 -17.58 -24.41
N HIS A 72 9.19 -16.83 -24.74
CA HIS A 72 9.30 -15.39 -24.53
C HIS A 72 8.21 -14.71 -25.38
N GLN A 73 6.99 -14.67 -24.84
CA GLN A 73 5.97 -13.78 -25.36
C GLN A 73 6.47 -12.35 -25.09
N ASP A 74 6.87 -11.67 -26.17
CA ASP A 74 7.15 -10.23 -26.18
C ASP A 74 5.87 -9.47 -25.83
N TYR A 75 5.53 -9.43 -24.54
CA TYR A 75 4.49 -8.55 -24.04
C TYR A 75 5.01 -7.12 -24.19
N PRO A 76 4.28 -6.23 -24.87
CA PRO A 76 4.66 -4.83 -24.96
C PRO A 76 4.92 -4.28 -23.56
N SER A 77 6.11 -3.73 -23.34
CA SER A 77 6.44 -3.03 -22.10
C SER A 77 5.42 -1.91 -21.90
N LEU A 78 4.63 -1.98 -20.83
CA LEU A 78 3.71 -0.93 -20.45
C LEU A 78 4.52 0.32 -20.10
N VAL A 79 4.35 1.40 -20.86
CA VAL A 79 4.95 2.70 -20.56
C VAL A 79 3.86 3.65 -20.07
N GLY A 80 4.04 4.20 -18.87
CA GLY A 80 3.11 5.17 -18.30
C GLY A 80 3.10 6.49 -19.07
N THR A 81 1.94 7.14 -19.13
CA THR A 81 1.73 8.42 -19.84
C THR A 81 1.09 9.49 -18.96
N CYS A 82 0.83 9.22 -17.68
CA CYS A 82 0.31 10.23 -16.76
C CYS A 82 1.34 11.35 -16.55
N PRO A 83 1.07 12.60 -16.96
CA PRO A 83 2.05 13.69 -16.85
C PRO A 83 2.06 14.35 -15.46
N PHE A 84 1.26 13.84 -14.51
CA PHE A 84 1.08 14.41 -13.18
C PHE A 84 1.38 13.40 -12.08
N MET A 85 1.60 13.89 -10.87
CA MET A 85 1.81 13.06 -9.67
C MET A 85 0.61 12.16 -9.32
N CYS A 86 -0.59 12.47 -9.83
CA CYS A 86 -1.81 11.68 -9.71
C CYS A 86 -2.61 11.69 -11.02
N PRO A 87 -3.02 10.51 -11.55
CA PRO A 87 -3.89 10.40 -12.72
C PRO A 87 -5.17 11.22 -12.59
N ALA A 88 -5.64 11.79 -13.71
CA ALA A 88 -6.80 12.67 -13.73
C ALA A 88 -8.09 11.97 -13.26
N GLU A 89 -8.29 10.72 -13.67
CA GLU A 89 -9.47 9.94 -13.26
C GLU A 89 -9.44 9.61 -11.77
N GLU A 90 -8.29 9.17 -11.24
CA GLU A 90 -8.13 8.93 -9.80
C GLU A 90 -8.42 10.21 -9.01
N ARG A 91 -7.83 11.34 -9.43
CA ARG A 91 -8.01 12.64 -8.79
C ARG A 91 -9.49 13.04 -8.75
N ALA A 92 -10.18 12.99 -9.89
CA ALA A 92 -11.61 13.31 -9.98
C ALA A 92 -12.48 12.37 -9.12
N ARG A 93 -12.16 11.07 -9.11
CA ARG A 93 -12.83 10.08 -8.26
C ARG A 93 -12.64 10.41 -6.77
N ARG A 94 -11.43 10.77 -6.36
CA ARG A 94 -11.11 11.09 -4.96
C ARG A 94 -11.73 12.40 -4.50
N GLU A 95 -11.89 13.39 -5.38
CA GLU A 95 -12.70 14.59 -5.10
C GLU A 95 -14.17 14.26 -4.84
N ARG A 96 -14.79 13.45 -5.72
CA ARG A 96 -16.20 13.03 -5.57
C ARG A 96 -16.44 12.24 -4.29
N LEU A 97 -15.51 11.36 -3.93
CA LEU A 97 -15.60 10.50 -2.75
C LEU A 97 -15.07 11.16 -1.46
N ARG A 98 -14.52 12.37 -1.55
CA ARG A 98 -13.86 13.07 -0.43
C ARG A 98 -12.72 12.26 0.22
N ASP A 99 -12.00 11.50 -0.59
CA ASP A 99 -10.85 10.66 -0.19
C ASP A 99 -9.51 11.39 -0.44
N LEU A 100 -9.44 12.68 -0.07
CA LEU A 100 -8.24 13.50 -0.16
C LEU A 100 -7.54 13.59 1.20
N ALA A 101 -6.25 13.27 1.24
CA ALA A 101 -5.41 13.45 2.42
C ALA A 101 -5.19 14.95 2.69
N VAL A 102 -4.79 15.31 3.91
CA VAL A 102 -4.62 16.72 4.33
C VAL A 102 -3.73 17.50 3.38
N PHE A 103 -2.63 16.90 2.92
CA PHE A 103 -1.66 17.51 2.00
C PHE A 103 -2.17 17.72 0.57
N GLU A 104 -3.26 17.05 0.21
CA GLU A 104 -3.81 17.11 -1.16
C GLU A 104 -4.97 18.10 -1.27
N ARG A 105 -5.39 18.73 -0.16
CA ARG A 105 -6.60 19.56 -0.13
C ARG A 105 -6.29 20.99 -0.51
N LEU A 106 -6.98 21.48 -1.54
CA LEU A 106 -6.91 22.88 -1.92
C LEU A 106 -7.61 23.74 -0.85
N HIS A 107 -6.85 24.62 -0.20
CA HIS A 107 -7.31 25.45 0.92
C HIS A 107 -7.98 24.64 2.06
N GLY A 108 -7.50 23.40 2.30
CA GLY A 108 -8.05 22.52 3.33
C GLY A 108 -9.41 21.89 3.00
N ASN A 109 -9.98 22.13 1.82
CA ASN A 109 -11.27 21.57 1.41
C ASN A 109 -11.14 20.06 1.07
N PRO A 110 -11.87 19.16 1.76
CA PRO A 110 -11.77 17.71 1.52
C PRO A 110 -12.35 17.25 0.17
N ALA A 111 -13.03 18.12 -0.58
CA ALA A 111 -13.65 17.82 -1.87
C ALA A 111 -12.97 18.52 -3.06
N LYS A 112 -11.86 19.25 -2.84
CA LYS A 112 -11.12 19.96 -3.90
C LYS A 112 -9.63 19.71 -3.81
N THR A 113 -9.00 19.44 -4.93
CA THR A 113 -7.54 19.32 -5.06
C THR A 113 -7.04 20.04 -6.32
N SER A 114 -5.75 19.93 -6.61
CA SER A 114 -5.12 20.42 -7.84
C SER A 114 -4.14 19.36 -8.37
N PRO A 115 -3.76 19.40 -9.66
CA PRO A 115 -2.77 18.46 -10.21
C PRO A 115 -1.42 18.50 -9.46
N ASN A 116 -1.07 19.65 -8.86
CA ASN A 116 0.19 19.88 -8.18
C ASN A 116 0.18 19.44 -6.70
N LEU A 117 -1.00 19.10 -6.15
CA LEU A 117 -1.14 18.64 -4.76
C LEU A 117 -1.46 17.15 -4.68
N ALA A 118 -2.28 16.64 -5.60
CA ALA A 118 -2.73 15.26 -5.58
C ALA A 118 -1.60 14.28 -5.91
N VAL A 119 -1.42 13.26 -5.07
CA VAL A 119 -0.45 12.18 -5.32
C VAL A 119 -1.18 10.85 -5.41
N LYS A 120 -0.85 10.03 -6.40
CA LYS A 120 -1.48 8.73 -6.64
C LYS A 120 -1.44 7.86 -5.38
N LYS A 121 -2.60 7.35 -4.94
CA LYS A 121 -2.72 6.46 -3.79
C LYS A 121 -2.24 5.06 -4.16
N PHE A 122 -1.72 4.30 -3.20
CA PHE A 122 -1.38 2.90 -3.45
C PHE A 122 -2.65 2.05 -3.65
N CYS A 123 -2.68 1.24 -4.71
CA CYS A 123 -3.80 0.34 -4.97
C CYS A 123 -3.42 -1.10 -4.59
N ARG A 124 -4.11 -1.70 -3.62
CA ARG A 124 -3.80 -3.07 -3.16
C ARG A 124 -4.12 -4.14 -4.20
N THR A 125 -5.17 -3.90 -4.98
CA THR A 125 -5.72 -4.84 -5.95
C THR A 125 -5.73 -4.17 -7.31
N ILE A 126 -4.74 -4.50 -8.13
CA ILE A 126 -4.68 -4.04 -9.52
C ILE A 126 -5.00 -5.23 -10.42
N SER A 127 -5.98 -5.01 -11.31
CA SER A 127 -6.22 -5.87 -12.47
C SER A 127 -5.41 -5.30 -13.62
N THR A 128 -4.35 -5.99 -14.04
CA THR A 128 -3.47 -5.53 -15.13
C THR A 128 -4.22 -5.34 -16.46
N LYS A 129 -5.37 -6.00 -16.64
CA LYS A 129 -6.21 -5.88 -17.83
C LYS A 129 -6.96 -4.55 -17.92
N ASP A 130 -7.19 -3.89 -16.79
CA ASP A 130 -7.99 -2.65 -16.72
C ASP A 130 -7.11 -1.40 -16.60
N VAL A 131 -5.80 -1.56 -16.42
CA VAL A 131 -4.84 -0.44 -16.29
C VAL A 131 -4.55 0.14 -17.67
N GLN A 132 -4.82 1.43 -17.84
CA GLN A 132 -4.42 2.17 -19.03
C GLN A 132 -3.05 2.82 -18.82
N ALA A 133 -2.36 3.11 -19.91
CA ALA A 133 -1.10 3.87 -19.86
C ALA A 133 -1.28 5.22 -19.13
N SER A 134 -2.45 5.86 -19.24
CA SER A 134 -2.77 7.12 -18.56
C SER A 134 -2.92 7.00 -17.04
N ASP A 135 -3.04 5.78 -16.51
CA ASP A 135 -3.13 5.52 -15.07
C ASP A 135 -1.75 5.36 -14.44
N VAL A 136 -0.71 5.19 -15.24
CA VAL A 136 0.66 4.94 -14.79
C VAL A 136 1.52 6.16 -15.08
N ARG A 137 2.33 6.57 -14.09
CA ARG A 137 3.26 7.69 -14.23
C ARG A 137 4.57 7.22 -14.86
N PRO A 138 5.13 7.90 -15.86
CA PRO A 138 6.45 7.59 -16.40
C PRO A 138 7.55 7.90 -15.36
N VAL A 139 8.73 7.30 -15.55
CA VAL A 139 9.87 7.40 -14.61
C VAL A 139 10.22 8.85 -14.22
N PRO A 140 10.31 9.84 -15.13
CA PRO A 140 10.62 11.22 -14.75
C PRO A 140 9.59 11.81 -13.77
N VAL A 141 8.28 11.57 -14.02
CA VAL A 141 7.20 12.04 -13.14
C VAL A 141 7.25 11.32 -11.79
N LEU A 142 7.65 10.05 -11.76
CA LEU A 142 7.82 9.30 -10.51
C LEU A 142 8.98 9.86 -9.67
N GLU A 143 10.08 10.28 -10.30
CA GLU A 143 11.19 10.93 -9.62
C GLU A 143 10.79 12.30 -9.07
N ASP A 144 10.13 13.14 -9.87
CA ASP A 144 9.60 14.43 -9.42
C ASP A 144 8.62 14.26 -8.24
N THR A 145 7.77 13.24 -8.31
CA THR A 145 6.87 12.88 -7.22
C THR A 145 7.65 12.52 -5.96
N LEU A 146 8.73 11.74 -6.08
CA LEU A 146 9.55 11.35 -4.94
C LEU A 146 10.26 12.55 -4.31
N ASN A 147 10.76 13.48 -5.12
CA ASN A 147 11.36 14.73 -4.66
C ASN A 147 10.34 15.56 -3.86
N TYR A 148 9.12 15.74 -4.38
CA TYR A 148 8.04 16.42 -3.66
C TYR A 148 7.74 15.77 -2.29
N LEU A 149 7.70 14.43 -2.22
CA LEU A 149 7.43 13.73 -0.96
C LEU A 149 8.56 13.93 0.07
N LEU A 150 9.81 14.03 -0.39
CA LEU A 150 10.95 14.35 0.48
C LEU A 150 10.91 15.79 0.99
N ASP A 151 10.53 16.74 0.15
CA ASP A 151 10.37 18.13 0.57
C ASP A 151 9.26 18.22 1.62
N LEU A 152 8.13 17.52 1.41
CA LEU A 152 7.04 17.46 2.36
C LEU A 152 7.45 16.86 3.70
N LEU A 153 8.33 15.85 3.70
CA LEU A 153 8.88 15.27 4.93
C LEU A 153 9.67 16.31 5.75
N HIS A 154 10.39 17.21 5.09
CA HIS A 154 11.25 18.19 5.74
C HIS A 154 10.51 19.48 6.13
N SER A 155 9.52 19.90 5.34
CA SER A 155 8.89 21.22 5.47
C SER A 155 7.48 21.19 6.07
N SER A 156 6.91 20.02 6.34
CA SER A 156 5.53 19.92 6.84
C SER A 156 5.41 20.22 8.33
N ASP A 157 4.47 21.12 8.68
CA ASP A 157 4.07 21.39 10.07
C ASP A 157 3.08 20.37 10.66
N GLN A 158 2.64 19.38 9.86
CA GLN A 158 1.74 18.32 10.33
C GLN A 158 2.44 17.34 11.29
N PRO A 159 1.70 16.67 12.19
CA PRO A 159 2.26 15.65 13.06
C PRO A 159 2.98 14.56 12.26
N PHE A 160 4.12 14.09 12.76
CA PHE A 160 4.95 13.08 12.09
C PHE A 160 4.14 11.87 11.61
N ALA A 161 3.24 11.35 12.44
CA ALA A 161 2.41 10.20 12.07
C ALA A 161 1.59 10.47 10.80
N VAL A 162 1.03 11.67 10.64
CA VAL A 162 0.23 12.06 9.47
C VAL A 162 1.11 12.17 8.22
N VAL A 163 2.27 12.79 8.35
CA VAL A 163 3.26 12.93 7.26
C VAL A 163 3.77 11.55 6.83
N HIS A 164 4.19 10.74 7.80
CA HIS A 164 4.72 9.40 7.59
C HIS A 164 3.68 8.49 6.91
N ASP A 165 2.44 8.44 7.41
CA ASP A 165 1.40 7.59 6.82
C ASP A 165 1.09 7.97 5.38
N PHE A 166 1.09 9.28 5.07
CA PHE A 166 0.94 9.77 3.72
C PHE A 166 2.10 9.34 2.82
N ILE A 167 3.35 9.63 3.22
CA ILE A 167 4.54 9.29 2.46
C ILE A 167 4.67 7.78 2.25
N PHE A 168 4.40 6.98 3.27
CA PHE A 168 4.46 5.53 3.21
C PHE A 168 3.47 4.97 2.16
N ASP A 169 2.25 5.49 2.12
CA ASP A 169 1.29 5.10 1.08
C ASP A 169 1.75 5.53 -0.32
N ARG A 170 2.19 6.78 -0.47
CA ARG A 170 2.55 7.34 -1.79
C ARG A 170 3.83 6.73 -2.37
N THR A 171 4.82 6.42 -1.54
CA THR A 171 6.03 5.68 -1.97
C THR A 171 5.69 4.25 -2.41
N ARG A 172 4.73 3.57 -1.75
CA ARG A 172 4.22 2.28 -2.24
C ARG A 172 3.55 2.39 -3.60
N SER A 173 2.84 3.48 -3.86
CA SER A 173 2.26 3.78 -5.19
C SER A 173 3.35 4.01 -6.25
N ILE A 174 4.44 4.72 -5.91
CA ILE A 174 5.60 4.90 -6.81
C ILE A 174 6.24 3.56 -7.15
N ARG A 175 6.54 2.74 -6.13
CA ARG A 175 7.09 1.38 -6.34
C ARG A 175 6.20 0.53 -7.23
N GLN A 176 4.88 0.63 -7.04
CA GLN A 176 3.90 -0.08 -7.85
C GLN A 176 3.93 0.36 -9.32
N ASP A 177 4.02 1.66 -9.61
CA ASP A 177 4.15 2.16 -10.99
C ASP A 177 5.47 1.74 -11.65
N LEU A 178 6.58 1.73 -10.91
CA LEU A 178 7.87 1.23 -11.40
C LEU A 178 7.79 -0.25 -11.77
N SER A 179 7.18 -1.07 -10.89
CA SER A 179 6.99 -2.50 -11.13
C SER A 179 6.07 -2.78 -12.30
N MET A 180 4.97 -2.03 -12.47
CA MET A 180 4.06 -2.20 -13.62
C MET A 180 4.75 -1.92 -14.97
N GLN A 181 5.74 -1.04 -14.99
CA GLN A 181 6.51 -0.69 -16.19
C GLN A 181 7.73 -1.59 -16.41
N ASN A 182 8.01 -2.53 -15.49
CA ASN A 182 9.28 -3.27 -15.46
C ASN A 182 10.50 -2.35 -15.59
N ALA A 183 10.46 -1.19 -14.93
CA ALA A 183 11.48 -0.16 -15.09
C ALA A 183 12.80 -0.59 -14.42
N VAL A 184 13.89 -0.57 -15.19
CA VAL A 184 15.25 -0.91 -14.71
C VAL A 184 16.23 0.13 -15.24
N SER A 185 16.90 0.82 -14.32
CA SER A 185 17.99 1.77 -14.59
C SER A 185 18.66 2.15 -13.26
N ASP A 186 19.86 2.72 -13.30
CA ASP A 186 20.56 3.22 -12.11
C ASP A 186 19.72 4.28 -11.37
N GLN A 187 19.02 5.14 -12.13
CA GLN A 187 18.08 6.12 -11.60
C GLN A 187 16.97 5.44 -10.78
N VAL A 188 16.37 4.36 -11.31
CA VAL A 188 15.30 3.61 -10.63
C VAL A 188 15.84 2.92 -9.36
N ILE A 189 17.06 2.40 -9.40
CA ILE A 189 17.73 1.82 -8.21
C ILE A 189 17.86 2.88 -7.11
N HIS A 190 18.38 4.06 -7.44
CA HIS A 190 18.48 5.17 -6.48
C HIS A 190 17.13 5.61 -5.93
N MET A 191 16.06 5.58 -6.74
CA MET A 191 14.71 5.85 -6.25
C MET A 191 14.25 4.81 -5.21
N TYR A 192 14.52 3.52 -5.42
CA TYR A 192 14.20 2.47 -4.44
C TYR A 192 14.95 2.66 -3.12
N GLU A 193 16.24 3.02 -3.17
CA GLU A 193 17.04 3.32 -1.96
C GLU A 193 16.44 4.47 -1.16
N ARG A 194 16.11 5.58 -1.84
CA ARG A 194 15.50 6.76 -1.21
C ARG A 194 14.15 6.44 -0.58
N MET A 195 13.29 5.70 -1.29
CA MET A 195 11.98 5.28 -0.75
C MET A 195 12.10 4.36 0.46
N GLN A 196 13.10 3.48 0.48
CA GLN A 196 13.38 2.61 1.63
C GLN A 196 13.76 3.46 2.85
N ILE A 197 14.70 4.39 2.68
CA ILE A 197 15.12 5.30 3.76
C ILE A 197 13.93 6.09 4.29
N MET A 198 13.10 6.67 3.42
CA MET A 198 11.90 7.44 3.80
C MET A 198 10.88 6.60 4.59
N SER A 199 10.70 5.33 4.21
CA SER A 199 9.75 4.42 4.85
C SER A 199 10.23 3.92 6.21
N ASP A 200 11.54 3.91 6.45
CA ASP A 200 12.14 3.44 7.70
C ASP A 200 12.36 4.55 8.73
N ILE A 201 11.99 5.79 8.42
CA ILE A 201 12.13 6.93 9.34
C ILE A 201 11.27 6.67 10.57
N LYS A 202 11.93 6.56 11.71
CA LYS A 202 11.27 6.42 13.01
C LYS A 202 11.03 7.80 13.63
N PRO A 203 9.93 7.98 14.38
CA PRO A 203 9.63 9.25 15.06
C PRO A 203 10.77 9.70 16.01
N ARG A 204 11.52 8.75 16.57
CA ARG A 204 12.69 9.03 17.42
C ARG A 204 13.88 9.63 16.66
N GLY A 205 14.04 9.35 15.36
CA GLY A 205 15.09 9.93 14.52
C GLY A 205 14.79 11.39 14.14
N MET A 206 13.51 11.72 13.95
CA MET A 206 13.09 13.08 13.62
C MET A 206 13.26 14.06 14.79
N ILE A 207 13.03 13.62 16.04
CA ILE A 207 13.33 14.45 17.23
C ILE A 207 14.81 14.85 17.24
N HIS A 208 15.72 13.93 16.90
CA HIS A 208 17.15 14.22 16.88
C HIS A 208 17.53 15.21 15.77
N LEU A 209 16.89 15.11 14.60
CA LEU A 209 17.10 16.04 13.48
C LEU A 209 16.50 17.42 13.77
N LEU A 210 15.28 17.50 14.31
CA LEU A 210 14.63 18.74 14.72
C LEU A 210 15.38 19.44 15.88
N HIS A 211 15.91 18.67 16.84
CA HIS A 211 16.72 19.22 17.93
C HIS A 211 18.07 19.74 17.42
N LYS A 212 18.66 19.06 16.42
CA LYS A 212 19.91 19.50 15.78
C LYS A 212 19.72 20.75 14.92
N LEU A 213 18.55 20.93 14.31
CA LEU A 213 18.23 22.11 13.49
C LEU A 213 17.76 23.32 14.33
N LYS A 214 17.03 23.12 15.44
CA LYS A 214 16.73 24.21 16.40
C LYS A 214 17.99 24.77 17.06
N SER A 215 18.99 23.93 17.32
CA SER A 215 20.27 24.36 17.90
C SER A 215 21.14 25.20 16.96
N GLN A 216 20.84 25.26 15.66
CA GLN A 216 21.64 25.97 14.65
C GLN A 216 21.04 27.35 14.28
N ASN A 217 19.87 27.71 14.84
CA ASN A 217 19.12 28.92 14.47
C ASN A 217 18.86 29.89 15.64
N GLU A 218 19.58 29.78 16.76
CA GLU A 218 19.56 30.81 17.80
C GLU A 218 20.52 31.94 17.39
N PRO A 219 20.02 33.15 17.05
CA PRO A 219 20.90 34.29 16.83
C PRO A 219 21.56 34.66 18.16
N GLY A 220 22.90 34.66 18.17
CA GLY A 220 23.70 35.09 19.30
C GLY A 220 23.23 36.47 19.77
N ASN A 221 22.74 36.53 21.00
CA ASN A 221 22.28 37.75 21.64
C ASN A 221 23.51 38.64 21.90
N GLY A 222 23.78 39.55 20.97
CA GLY A 222 24.84 40.55 21.08
C GLY A 222 24.51 41.54 22.19
N SER A 223 25.25 41.41 23.29
CA SER A 223 25.30 42.37 24.39
C SER A 223 25.75 43.73 23.88
N TYR A 224 24.87 44.74 23.92
CA TYR A 224 25.28 46.14 23.87
C TYR A 224 25.53 46.58 25.32
N ASP A 225 26.80 46.68 25.70
CA ASP A 225 27.22 47.30 26.95
C ASP A 225 27.21 48.83 26.79
N SER A 226 26.86 49.51 27.88
CA SER A 226 26.55 50.96 27.95
C SER A 226 27.77 51.87 27.97
#